data_AF-A0AAN0MMM2-F1
#
_entry.id   AF-A0AAN0MMM2-F1
#
_cell.length_a   1.000
_cell.length_b   1.000
_cell.length_c   1.000
_cell.angle_alpha   90.00
_cell.angle_beta   90.00
_cell.angle_gamma   90.00
#
_symmetry.space_group_name_H-M   'P 1'
#
loop_
_entity.id
_entity.type
_entity.pdbx_description
1 polymer ?
#
loop_
_entity_poly.entity_id
_entity_poly.type
_entity_poly.pdbx_seq_one_letter_code
_entity_poly.pdbx_strand_id
1 'polypeptide(L)'
;MFEDMMVGKIKACWIICTNPVATVSNRKNVIAELRAAELVITQDAFLDTETNRYADILLPGALWAAASITMLHNKQVKDLLVLLVNEWVFMQYHTIYIEYYSKK
;
A
#
# COMPACT_ATOMS: atom_id res chain seq x y z
N MET A 1 -6.68 8.39 -8.79
CA MET A 1 -6.85 7.03 -8.23
C MET A 1 -8.06 6.94 -7.30
N PHE A 2 -8.00 7.32 -6.01
CA PHE A 2 -9.12 7.00 -5.12
C PHE A 2 -10.45 7.64 -5.57
N GLU A 3 -10.41 8.89 -6.03
CA GLU A 3 -11.57 9.55 -6.64
C GLU A 3 -12.12 8.79 -7.86
N ASP A 4 -11.26 8.09 -8.61
CA ASP A 4 -11.65 7.28 -9.77
C ASP A 4 -12.39 5.99 -9.37
N MET A 5 -12.27 5.54 -8.11
CA MET A 5 -13.11 4.47 -7.55
C MET A 5 -14.54 4.97 -7.31
N MET A 6 -14.71 6.19 -6.81
CA MET A 6 -16.03 6.79 -6.56
C MET A 6 -16.84 6.99 -7.83
N VAL A 7 -16.18 7.29 -8.95
CA VAL A 7 -16.84 7.41 -10.26
C VAL A 7 -16.87 6.09 -11.04
N GLY A 8 -16.48 4.98 -10.43
CA GLY A 8 -16.56 3.62 -10.99
C GLY A 8 -15.61 3.34 -12.15
N LYS A 9 -14.59 4.18 -12.37
CA LYS A 9 -13.55 3.91 -13.39
C LYS A 9 -12.60 2.81 -12.91
N ILE A 10 -12.23 2.86 -11.64
CA ILE A 10 -11.47 1.81 -10.95
C ILE A 10 -12.48 0.98 -10.18
N LYS A 11 -12.53 -0.31 -10.48
CA LYS A 11 -13.45 -1.25 -9.80
C LYS A 11 -12.78 -2.02 -8.70
N ALA A 12 -11.49 -2.31 -8.84
CA ALA A 12 -10.74 -3.00 -7.82
C ALA A 12 -9.40 -2.31 -7.59
N CYS A 13 -8.94 -2.34 -6.34
CA CYS A 13 -7.61 -1.91 -5.98
C CYS A 13 -6.89 -2.97 -5.13
N TRP A 14 -5.59 -3.12 -5.38
CA TRP A 14 -4.70 -3.90 -4.54
C TRP A 14 -3.65 -3.00 -3.92
N ILE A 15 -3.66 -2.93 -2.59
CA ILE A 15 -2.85 -2.08 -1.75
C ILE A 15 -1.78 -2.94 -1.08
N ILE A 16 -0.50 -2.66 -1.35
CA ILE A 16 0.62 -3.48 -0.86
C ILE A 16 1.48 -2.67 0.11
N CYS A 17 1.62 -3.19 1.33
CA CYS A 17 2.51 -2.70 2.39
C CYS A 17 2.38 -1.21 2.70
N THR A 18 1.17 -0.65 2.67
CA THR A 18 0.90 0.78 2.90
C THR A 18 -0.46 0.97 3.56
N ASN A 19 -0.63 2.08 4.28
CA ASN A 19 -1.80 2.37 5.11
C ASN A 19 -2.45 3.72 4.75
N PRO A 20 -3.07 3.86 3.56
CA PRO A 20 -3.62 5.13 3.08
C PRO A 20 -4.69 5.75 3.98
N VAL A 21 -5.45 4.95 4.73
CA VAL A 21 -6.42 5.49 5.71
C VAL A 21 -5.71 6.27 6.82
N ALA A 22 -4.50 5.86 7.20
CA ALA A 22 -3.70 6.57 8.19
C ALA A 22 -2.83 7.68 7.60
N THR A 23 -2.33 7.52 6.36
CA THR A 23 -1.26 8.37 5.82
C THR A 23 -1.73 9.46 4.85
N VAL A 24 -2.90 9.32 4.22
CA VAL A 24 -3.46 10.34 3.33
C VAL A 24 -4.20 11.40 4.15
N SER A 25 -3.97 12.67 3.84
CA SER A 25 -4.49 13.82 4.61
C SER A 25 -6.02 13.80 4.78
N ASN A 26 -6.77 13.34 3.78
CA ASN A 26 -8.23 13.25 3.84
C ASN A 26 -8.72 11.81 4.05
N ARG A 27 -8.58 11.32 5.29
CA ARG A 27 -9.01 9.98 5.70
C ARG A 27 -10.46 9.66 5.33
N LYS A 28 -11.38 10.62 5.47
CA LYS A 28 -12.81 10.39 5.21
C LYS A 28 -13.07 10.05 3.75
N ASN A 29 -12.38 10.74 2.83
CA ASN A 29 -12.48 10.46 1.41
C ASN A 29 -11.94 9.07 1.10
N VAL A 30 -10.74 8.74 1.58
CA VAL A 30 -10.13 7.42 1.34
C VAL A 30 -11.05 6.30 1.81
N ILE A 31 -11.68 6.43 2.98
CA ILE A 31 -12.63 5.44 3.47
C ILE A 31 -13.85 5.31 2.55
N ALA A 32 -14.40 6.44 2.09
CA ALA A 32 -15.55 6.42 1.17
C ALA A 32 -15.18 5.77 -0.17
N GLU A 33 -13.99 6.08 -0.69
CA GLU A 33 -13.47 5.58 -1.95
C GLU A 33 -13.19 4.07 -1.88
N LEU A 34 -12.56 3.58 -0.80
CA LEU A 34 -12.35 2.15 -0.57
C LEU A 34 -13.67 1.38 -0.49
N ARG A 35 -14.70 1.95 0.16
CA ARG A 35 -16.04 1.35 0.24
C ARG A 35 -16.81 1.38 -1.08
N ALA A 36 -16.43 2.25 -2.01
CA ALA A 36 -17.05 2.35 -3.33
C ALA A 36 -16.46 1.35 -4.34
N ALA A 37 -15.23 0.86 -4.11
CA ALA A 37 -14.63 -0.17 -4.94
C ALA A 37 -15.43 -1.48 -4.83
N GLU A 38 -15.51 -2.23 -5.94
CA GLU A 38 -16.11 -3.57 -5.98
C GLU A 38 -15.23 -4.62 -5.28
N LEU A 39 -13.91 -4.37 -5.22
CA LEU A 39 -12.96 -5.24 -4.54
C LEU A 39 -11.74 -4.47 -4.01
N VAL A 40 -11.45 -4.62 -2.73
CA VAL A 40 -10.25 -4.11 -2.06
C VAL A 40 -9.41 -5.27 -1.55
N ILE A 41 -8.22 -5.42 -2.13
CA ILE A 41 -7.21 -6.36 -1.64
C ILE A 41 -6.15 -5.57 -0.88
N THR A 42 -5.79 -6.04 0.31
CA THR A 42 -4.64 -5.56 1.06
C THR A 42 -3.59 -6.67 1.18
N GLN A 43 -2.31 -6.32 1.11
CA GLN A 43 -1.22 -7.21 1.43
C GLN A 43 -0.31 -6.53 2.43
N ASP A 44 -0.24 -7.05 3.65
CA ASP A 44 0.49 -6.39 4.75
C ASP A 44 1.17 -7.42 5.66
N ALA A 45 2.33 -7.03 6.22
CA ALA A 45 3.01 -7.79 7.27
C ALA A 45 2.32 -7.65 8.63
N PHE A 46 1.49 -6.61 8.80
CA PHE A 46 0.70 -6.35 10.00
C PHE A 46 -0.78 -6.60 9.76
N LEU A 47 -1.42 -7.30 10.71
CA LEU A 47 -2.83 -7.65 10.62
C LEU A 47 -3.76 -6.45 10.89
N ASP A 48 -3.53 -5.71 11.97
CA ASP A 48 -4.41 -4.60 12.39
C ASP A 48 -3.84 -3.26 11.92
N THR A 49 -4.21 -2.86 10.70
CA THR A 49 -3.95 -1.52 10.17
C THR A 49 -5.27 -0.82 9.85
N GLU A 50 -5.26 0.51 9.82
CA GLU A 50 -6.46 1.30 9.52
C GLU A 50 -7.04 0.98 8.14
N THR A 51 -6.19 0.70 7.14
CA THR A 51 -6.63 0.29 5.80
C THR A 51 -7.19 -1.14 5.77
N ASN A 52 -6.60 -2.09 6.50
CA ASN A 52 -7.04 -3.50 6.48
C ASN A 52 -8.49 -3.68 6.92
N ARG A 53 -9.03 -2.74 7.71
CA ARG A 53 -10.44 -2.71 8.14
C ARG A 53 -11.44 -2.54 7.00
N TYR A 54 -10.97 -2.10 5.84
CA TYR A 54 -11.78 -1.84 4.64
C TYR A 54 -11.44 -2.80 3.49
N ALA A 55 -10.65 -3.85 3.75
CA ALA A 55 -10.29 -4.85 2.76
C ALA A 55 -11.33 -5.98 2.70
N ASP A 56 -11.64 -6.44 1.49
CA ASP A 56 -12.39 -7.67 1.27
C ASP A 56 -11.48 -8.89 1.39
N ILE A 57 -10.22 -8.76 0.97
CA ILE A 57 -9.20 -9.80 1.04
C ILE A 57 -7.94 -9.22 1.69
N LEU A 58 -7.42 -9.93 2.70
CA LEU A 58 -6.13 -9.65 3.32
C LEU A 58 -5.15 -10.78 3.00
N LEU A 59 -4.08 -10.44 2.29
CA LEU A 59 -2.98 -11.34 1.95
C LEU A 59 -1.79 -11.11 2.89
N PRO A 60 -1.03 -12.16 3.23
CA PRO A 60 0.18 -11.99 4.02
C PRO A 60 1.25 -11.24 3.22
N GLY A 61 1.77 -10.15 3.79
CA GLY A 61 2.98 -9.48 3.37
C GLY A 61 4.18 -9.97 4.17
N ALA A 62 5.36 -9.89 3.57
CA ALA A 62 6.61 -10.16 4.28
C ALA A 62 7.30 -8.83 4.64
N LEU A 63 7.86 -8.76 5.85
CA LEU A 63 8.83 -7.71 6.17
C LEU A 63 10.04 -7.87 5.27
N TRP A 64 10.69 -6.74 4.93
CA TRP A 64 11.87 -6.73 4.07
C TRP A 64 12.97 -7.69 4.55
N ALA A 65 13.08 -7.91 5.87
CA ALA A 65 14.16 -8.65 6.51
C ALA A 65 13.95 -10.17 6.36
N ALA A 66 12.72 -10.58 6.08
CA ALA A 66 12.34 -11.97 5.86
C ALA A 66 12.22 -12.30 4.36
N ALA A 67 12.38 -11.31 3.47
CA ALA A 67 12.18 -11.47 2.04
C ALA A 67 13.52 -11.52 1.29
N SER A 68 13.64 -12.44 0.33
CA SER A 68 14.75 -12.44 -0.63
C SER A 68 14.42 -11.43 -1.73
N ILE A 69 14.91 -10.19 -1.58
CA ILE A 69 14.61 -9.07 -2.48
C ILE A 69 15.89 -8.39 -2.98
N THR A 70 15.90 -7.99 -4.25
CA THR A 70 16.95 -7.11 -4.82
C THR A 70 16.42 -5.69 -4.85
N MET A 71 17.03 -4.80 -4.06
CA MET A 71 16.65 -3.39 -3.99
C MET A 71 17.49 -2.56 -4.96
N LEU A 72 16.83 -1.82 -5.84
CA LEU A 72 17.48 -0.83 -6.71
C LEU A 72 17.21 0.56 -6.16
N HIS A 73 18.27 1.29 -5.83
CA HIS A 73 18.21 2.68 -5.36
C HIS A 73 18.76 3.60 -6.44
N ASN A 74 18.17 4.78 -6.59
CA ASN A 74 18.61 5.75 -7.58
C ASN A 74 19.47 6.85 -6.90
N LYS A 75 20.66 7.10 -7.47
CA LYS A 75 21.74 8.04 -7.09
C LYS A 75 22.67 7.70 -5.91
N GLN A 76 23.93 7.41 -6.29
CA GLN A 76 25.20 7.79 -5.64
C GLN A 76 25.26 7.80 -4.11
N VAL A 77 24.93 6.70 -3.44
CA VAL A 77 25.47 6.44 -2.10
C VAL A 77 26.15 5.09 -2.12
N LYS A 78 27.48 5.16 -2.17
CA LYS A 78 28.39 4.03 -1.99
C LYS A 78 28.33 3.57 -0.53
N ASP A 79 28.38 2.25 -0.38
CA ASP A 79 29.03 1.52 0.71
C ASP A 79 28.66 1.89 2.15
N LEU A 80 27.76 1.09 2.74
CA LEU A 80 27.96 0.32 3.98
C LEU A 80 26.59 -0.08 4.54
N LEU A 81 26.20 -1.33 4.24
CA LEU A 81 25.25 -2.08 5.07
C LEU A 81 25.71 -1.97 6.53
N VAL A 82 24.82 -1.52 7.42
CA VAL A 82 24.69 -1.86 8.87
C VAL A 82 24.27 -0.68 9.77
N LEU A 83 24.37 0.60 9.38
CA LEU A 83 24.20 1.70 10.36
C LEU A 83 22.87 2.46 10.44
N LEU A 84 21.76 1.96 9.89
CA LEU A 84 20.53 2.77 9.87
C LEU A 84 19.34 2.23 10.66
N VAL A 85 19.40 1.12 11.41
CA VAL A 85 18.24 0.39 12.00
C VAL A 85 17.18 1.28 12.70
N ASN A 86 17.51 2.51 13.09
CA ASN A 86 16.61 3.44 13.75
C ASN A 86 15.79 4.39 12.84
N GLU A 87 15.98 4.39 11.51
CA GLU A 87 15.09 5.11 10.56
C GLU A 87 14.18 4.19 9.72
N TRP A 88 14.20 2.86 9.96
CA TRP A 88 13.63 1.84 9.04
C TRP A 88 12.13 1.58 9.13
N VAL A 89 11.39 2.23 10.01
CA VAL A 89 9.91 2.19 9.93
C VAL A 89 9.42 3.02 8.74
N PHE A 90 10.25 3.95 8.24
CA PHE A 90 9.86 4.91 7.20
C PHE A 90 10.02 4.39 5.75
N MET A 91 10.39 3.12 5.55
CA MET A 91 10.56 2.57 4.19
C MET A 91 9.37 1.71 3.72
N GLN A 92 8.23 1.75 4.42
CA GLN A 92 6.95 1.19 3.96
C GLN A 92 6.20 2.05 2.92
N TYR A 93 6.75 3.19 2.48
CA TYR A 93 5.99 4.17 1.69
C TYR A 93 6.07 4.02 0.15
N HIS A 94 6.59 2.91 -0.38
CA HIS A 94 6.39 2.62 -1.81
C HIS A 94 4.99 2.04 -1.98
N THR A 95 4.03 2.95 -2.01
CA THR A 95 2.61 2.65 -2.17
C THR A 95 2.39 2.13 -3.60
N ILE A 96 2.35 0.80 -3.75
CA ILE A 96 1.99 0.18 -5.02
C ILE A 96 0.48 -0.02 -4.99
N TYR A 97 -0.20 0.71 -5.88
CA TYR A 97 -1.59 0.46 -6.19
C TYR A 97 -1.67 -0.25 -7.53
N ILE A 98 -2.34 -1.40 -7.56
CA ILE A 98 -2.75 -2.03 -8.81
C ILE A 98 -4.23 -1.75 -9.00
N GLU A 99 -4.54 -1.08 -10.10
CA GLU A 99 -5.88 -0.60 -10.42
C GLU A 99 -6.46 -1.48 -11.53
N TYR A 100 -7.67 -2.01 -11.32
CA TYR A 100 -8.42 -2.69 -12.38
C TYR A 100 -9.49 -1.77 -12.95
N TYR A 101 -9.37 -1.48 -14.25
CA TYR A 101 -10.31 -0.64 -15.00
C TYR A 101 -11.34 -1.50 -15.73
N SER A 102 -12.61 -1.09 -15.65
CA SER A 102 -13.66 -1.67 -16.48
C SER A 102 -13.42 -1.32 -17.94
N LYS A 103 -13.39 -2.33 -18.82
CA LYS A 103 -13.60 -2.07 -20.25
C LYS A 103 -15.06 -1.61 -20.42
N LYS A 104 -15.26 -0.45 -21.06
CA LYS A 104 -16.58 -0.02 -21.53
C LYS A 104 -17.07 -0.96 -22.63
#